data_AF-A0A3P5XC45-F1
#
_entry.id   AF-A0A3P5XC45-F1
#
_cell.length_a   1.000
_cell.length_b   1.000
_cell.length_c   1.000
_cell.angle_alpha   90.00
_cell.angle_beta   90.00
_cell.angle_gamma   90.00
#
_symmetry.space_group_name_H-M   'P 1'
#
loop_
_entity.id
_entity.type
_entity.pdbx_description
1 polymer ?
#
loop_
_entity_poly.entity_id
_entity_poly.type
_entity_poly.pdbx_seq_one_letter_code
_entity_poly.pdbx_strand_id
1 'polypeptide(L)'
;MLAVTSRSLNHDQRRHSMGPEPTEIRSVIVGNPGIVDPLEDGLSCEPGHYAHQLADLTGIAPVFPGTPFANIYRLALDRLPHIPNPFTF
;
A
#
# COMPACT_ATOMS: atom_id res chain seq x y z
N MET A 1 7.57 -30.56 26.86
CA MET A 1 7.56 -30.34 28.33
C MET A 1 8.77 -29.49 28.70
N LEU A 2 8.59 -28.20 28.98
CA LEU A 2 9.24 -27.50 30.09
C LEU A 2 8.65 -26.08 30.15
N ALA A 3 8.01 -25.76 31.27
CA ALA A 3 7.68 -24.40 31.64
C ALA A 3 8.97 -23.69 32.05
N VAL A 4 9.28 -22.56 31.41
CA VAL A 4 10.26 -21.60 31.93
C VAL A 4 9.47 -20.42 32.46
N THR A 5 9.46 -20.31 33.78
CA THR A 5 8.86 -19.19 34.50
C THR A 5 9.82 -18.01 34.53
N SER A 6 9.23 -16.83 34.55
CA SER A 6 9.65 -15.62 35.28
C SER A 6 10.34 -14.49 34.51
N ARG A 7 9.88 -13.29 34.93
CA ARG A 7 10.51 -11.96 34.90
C ARG A 7 10.52 -11.22 33.56
N SER A 8 9.48 -10.38 33.44
CA SER A 8 9.45 -9.05 32.81
C SER A 8 10.55 -8.76 31.79
N LEU A 9 10.28 -9.12 30.54
CA LEU A 9 11.00 -8.60 29.38
C LEU A 9 10.19 -7.45 28.77
N ASN A 10 10.87 -6.32 28.57
CA ASN A 10 10.35 -5.12 27.93
C ASN A 10 9.80 -5.44 26.53
N HIS A 11 8.78 -4.67 26.11
CA HIS A 11 7.93 -4.98 24.96
C HIS A 11 8.71 -5.21 23.65
N ASP A 12 9.85 -4.55 23.47
CA ASP A 12 10.64 -4.58 22.24
C ASP A 12 11.40 -5.89 22.01
N GLN A 13 11.79 -6.61 23.06
CA GLN A 13 12.62 -7.83 22.93
C GLN A 13 11.81 -9.09 22.57
N ARG A 14 10.47 -9.04 22.63
CA ARG A 14 9.61 -10.21 22.31
C ARG A 14 9.50 -10.52 20.82
N ARG A 15 9.79 -9.57 19.93
CA ARG A 15 9.63 -9.78 18.48
C ARG A 15 10.71 -10.66 17.86
N HIS A 16 11.83 -10.89 18.56
CA HIS A 16 12.97 -11.63 18.01
C HIS A 16 13.07 -13.10 18.46
N SER A 17 12.18 -13.57 19.35
CA SER A 17 12.29 -14.91 19.97
C SER A 17 11.16 -15.89 19.66
N MET A 18 10.18 -15.49 18.85
CA MET A 18 9.19 -16.42 18.30
C MET A 18 9.45 -16.61 16.82
N GLY A 19 9.53 -17.86 16.36
CA GLY A 19 9.49 -18.19 14.94
C GLY A 19 8.26 -17.56 14.28
N PRO A 20 8.24 -17.41 12.95
CA PRO A 20 7.21 -16.60 12.29
C PRO A 20 5.81 -17.16 12.61
N GLU A 21 5.05 -16.40 13.40
CA GLU A 21 3.59 -16.44 13.39
C GLU A 21 3.12 -16.30 11.93
N PRO A 22 1.99 -16.91 11.51
CA PRO A 22 1.52 -16.80 10.13
C PRO A 22 1.43 -15.32 9.78
N THR A 23 2.36 -14.82 8.98
CA THR A 23 2.44 -13.41 8.65
C THR A 23 1.18 -13.07 7.87
N GLU A 24 0.29 -12.28 8.48
CA GLU A 24 -0.79 -11.65 7.74
C GLU A 24 -0.18 -10.98 6.51
N ILE A 25 -0.71 -11.33 5.33
CA ILE A 25 -0.24 -10.77 4.06
C ILE A 25 -0.38 -9.26 4.14
N ARG A 26 0.75 -8.54 4.06
CA ARG A 26 0.74 -7.08 4.09
C ARG A 26 0.19 -6.55 2.77
N SER A 27 -0.89 -5.78 2.85
CA SER A 27 -1.42 -5.08 1.68
C SER A 27 -0.40 -4.08 1.13
N VAL A 28 -0.34 -3.97 -0.20
CA VAL A 28 0.50 -3.01 -0.91
C VAL A 28 -0.41 -1.88 -1.42
N ILE A 29 -0.13 -0.64 -1.01
CA ILE A 29 -0.88 0.55 -1.44
C ILE A 29 0.06 1.43 -2.27
N VAL A 30 -0.37 1.83 -3.46
CA VAL A 30 0.46 2.56 -4.42
C VAL A 30 -0.24 3.85 -4.83
N GLY A 31 0.26 4.98 -4.33
CA GLY A 31 -0.38 6.29 -4.50
C GLY A 31 -0.43 6.79 -5.95
N ASN A 32 0.58 6.44 -6.77
CA ASN A 32 0.61 6.74 -8.20
C ASN A 32 0.60 5.42 -9.00
N PRO A 33 -0.51 5.08 -9.69
CA PRO A 33 -0.57 3.87 -10.52
C PRO A 33 0.15 3.99 -11.87
N GLY A 34 0.68 5.17 -12.23
CA GLY A 34 1.43 5.37 -13.47
C GLY A 34 2.60 4.39 -13.57
N ILE A 35 2.79 3.81 -14.76
CA ILE A 35 3.89 2.87 -15.04
C ILE A 35 5.12 3.63 -15.53
N VAL A 36 4.92 4.66 -16.34
CA VAL A 36 5.98 5.52 -16.86
C VAL A 36 5.47 6.95 -16.93
N ASP A 37 6.38 7.92 -16.84
CA ASP A 37 6.11 9.32 -17.16
C ASP A 37 7.16 9.89 -18.14
N PRO A 38 6.80 10.88 -18.98
CA PRO A 38 7.73 11.50 -19.92
C PRO A 38 8.83 12.32 -19.22
N LEU A 39 10.05 12.20 -19.74
CA LEU A 39 11.21 13.05 -19.46
C LEU A 39 11.71 13.68 -20.77
N GLU A 40 12.63 14.64 -20.68
CA GLU A 40 13.18 15.36 -21.85
C GLU A 40 13.74 14.41 -22.91
N ASP A 41 14.54 13.42 -22.48
CA ASP A 41 15.21 12.46 -23.37
C ASP A 41 14.71 11.01 -23.18
N GLY A 42 13.54 10.79 -22.57
CA GLY A 42 13.08 9.42 -22.33
C GLY A 42 11.85 9.28 -21.43
N LEU A 43 11.78 8.14 -20.74
CA LEU A 43 10.70 7.79 -19.82
C LEU A 43 11.27 7.41 -18.45
N SER A 44 10.65 7.88 -17.38
CA SER A 44 10.90 7.38 -16.02
C SER A 44 10.13 6.07 -15.78
N CYS A 45 10.63 5.25 -14.85
CA CYS A 45 9.83 4.19 -14.24
C CYS A 45 9.11 4.75 -13.03
N GLU A 46 7.79 4.67 -13.04
CA GLU A 46 6.93 5.22 -12.00
C GLU A 46 6.47 4.14 -10.99
N PRO A 47 5.88 4.50 -9.84
CA PRO A 47 5.53 3.53 -8.80
C PRO A 47 4.63 2.37 -9.28
N GLY A 48 3.80 2.58 -10.30
CA GLY A 48 3.00 1.52 -10.92
C GLY A 48 3.84 0.44 -11.61
N HIS A 49 5.00 0.78 -12.17
CA HIS A 49 5.93 -0.19 -12.75
C HIS A 49 6.40 -1.21 -11.72
N TYR A 50 6.88 -0.71 -10.58
CA TYR A 50 7.35 -1.55 -9.48
C TYR A 50 6.21 -2.30 -8.80
N ALA A 51 5.01 -1.72 -8.76
CA ALA A 51 3.82 -2.37 -8.21
C ALA A 51 3.42 -3.63 -8.99
N HIS A 52 3.46 -3.55 -10.32
CA HIS A 52 3.17 -4.71 -11.18
C HIS A 52 4.25 -5.79 -11.05
N GLN A 53 5.53 -5.42 -11.03
CA GLN A 53 6.60 -6.39 -10.76
C GLN A 53 6.45 -7.07 -9.40
N LEU A 54 6.09 -6.31 -8.36
CA LEU A 54 5.86 -6.87 -7.03
C LEU A 54 4.66 -7.84 -7.03
N ALA A 55 3.59 -7.51 -7.76
CA ALA A 55 2.43 -8.38 -7.90
C ALA A 55 2.80 -9.71 -8.58
N ASP A 56 3.59 -9.66 -9.66
CA ASP A 56 4.03 -10.86 -10.37
C ASP A 56 4.91 -11.77 -9.50
N LEU A 57 5.76 -11.17 -8.66
CA LEU A 57 6.68 -11.91 -7.78
C LEU A 57 6.00 -12.49 -6.53
N THR A 58 4.94 -11.87 -6.04
CA THR A 58 4.36 -12.19 -4.73
C THR A 58 2.91 -12.70 -4.79
N GLY A 59 2.22 -12.51 -5.90
CA GLY A 59 0.78 -12.73 -6.03
C GLY A 59 -0.09 -11.72 -5.26
N ILE A 60 0.51 -10.70 -4.64
CA ILE A 60 -0.22 -9.68 -3.88
C ILE A 60 -0.69 -8.58 -4.83
N ALA A 61 -2.01 -8.45 -5.00
CA ALA A 61 -2.58 -7.39 -5.81
C ALA A 61 -2.42 -6.01 -5.12
N PRO A 62 -1.81 -5.01 -5.78
CA PRO A 62 -1.70 -3.66 -5.24
C PRO A 62 -3.05 -2.94 -5.26
N VAL A 63 -3.27 -2.08 -4.27
CA VAL A 63 -4.40 -1.15 -4.20
C VAL A 63 -3.94 0.21 -4.73
N PHE A 64 -4.65 0.74 -5.72
CA PHE A 64 -4.33 2.01 -6.36
C PHE A 64 -5.36 3.09 -6.02
N PRO A 65 -5.11 3.94 -5.01
CA PRO A 65 -5.98 5.05 -4.69
C PRO A 65 -5.74 6.33 -5.53
N GLY A 66 -4.86 6.32 -6.53
CA GLY A 66 -4.54 7.50 -7.35
C GLY A 66 -5.42 7.68 -8.59
N THR A 67 -5.14 8.69 -9.42
CA THR A 67 -5.75 8.82 -10.74
C THR A 67 -5.34 7.65 -11.63
N PRO A 68 -6.19 7.08 -12.50
CA PRO A 68 -7.53 7.57 -12.88
C PRO A 68 -8.68 6.96 -12.05
N PHE A 69 -8.42 6.37 -10.89
CA PHE A 69 -9.46 5.71 -10.10
C PHE A 69 -10.41 6.71 -9.41
N ALA A 70 -11.70 6.36 -9.32
CA ALA A 70 -12.76 7.27 -8.85
C ALA A 70 -12.54 7.79 -7.42
N ASN A 71 -11.81 7.05 -6.58
CA ASN A 71 -11.64 7.36 -5.18
C ASN A 71 -10.86 8.67 -4.95
N ILE A 72 -9.86 9.02 -5.80
CA ILE A 72 -9.15 10.29 -5.67
C ILE A 72 -10.01 11.47 -6.13
N TYR A 73 -10.82 11.28 -7.17
CA TYR A 73 -11.71 12.32 -7.68
C TYR A 73 -12.85 12.62 -6.69
N ARG A 74 -13.43 11.59 -6.08
CA ARG A 74 -14.41 11.76 -5.00
C ARG A 74 -13.82 12.59 -3.85
N LEU A 75 -12.62 12.22 -3.40
CA LEU A 75 -11.91 12.93 -2.33
C LEU A 75 -11.59 14.40 -2.70
N ALA A 76 -11.31 14.69 -3.97
CA ALA A 76 -11.09 16.06 -4.45
C ALA A 76 -12.40 16.87 -4.50
N LEU A 77 -13.46 16.30 -5.06
CA LEU A 77 -14.77 16.95 -5.21
C LEU A 77 -15.47 17.21 -3.87
N ASP A 78 -15.29 16.32 -2.88
CA ASP A 78 -15.78 16.55 -1.52
C ASP A 78 -15.20 17.83 -0.89
N ARG A 79 -14.04 18.32 -1.38
CA ARG A 79 -13.42 19.59 -0.94
C ARG A 79 -13.80 20.80 -1.80
N LEU A 80 -14.54 20.61 -2.88
CA LEU A 80 -14.93 21.65 -3.83
C LEU A 80 -16.46 21.69 -3.96
N PRO A 81 -17.19 22.11 -2.91
CA PRO A 81 -18.66 21.98 -2.84
C PRO A 81 -19.43 22.80 -3.88
N HIS A 82 -18.77 23.75 -4.55
CA HIS A 82 -19.35 24.55 -5.64
C HIS A 82 -19.23 23.84 -7.01
N ILE A 83 -18.49 22.74 -7.09
CA ILE A 83 -18.39 21.89 -8.28
C ILE A 83 -19.33 20.69 -8.06
N PRO A 84 -20.27 20.42 -8.96
CA PRO A 84 -21.15 19.26 -8.84
C PRO A 84 -20.35 17.96 -8.73
N ASN A 85 -20.67 17.13 -7.73
CA ASN A 85 -20.06 15.83 -7.54
C ASN A 85 -20.91 14.75 -8.27
N PRO A 86 -20.42 14.16 -9.38
CA PRO A 86 -21.17 13.13 -10.11
C PRO A 86 -21.20 11.78 -9.37
N PHE A 87 -20.53 11.67 -8.23
CA PHE A 87 -20.46 10.44 -7.42
C PHE A 87 -21.44 10.45 -6.23
N THR A 88 -22.21 11.52 -6.04
CA THR A 88 -23.30 11.59 -5.06
C THR A 88 -24.65 11.45 -5.78
N PHE A 89 -25.42 10.42 -5.40
CA PHE A 89 -26.83 10.24 -5.83
C PHE A 89 -27.78 10.95 -4.88
#